data_AF-A0A3A8FGB0-F1
#
_entry.id   AF-A0A3A8FGB0-F1
#
_cell.length_a   1.000
_cell.length_b   1.000
_cell.length_c   1.000
_cell.angle_alpha   90.00
_cell.angle_beta   90.00
_cell.angle_gamma   90.00
#
_symmetry.space_group_name_H-M   'P 1'
#
loop_
_entity.id
_entity.type
_entity.pdbx_description
1 polymer ?
#
loop_
_entity_poly.entity_id
_entity_poly.type
_entity_poly.pdbx_seq_one_letter_code
_entity_poly.pdbx_strand_id
1 'polypeptide(L)'
;MSLPEENKLSSKSAPMNFLVRLRNEQLIDYEWGGSDLQNPQEGLRIKIWRCFYEGKKIKITDGNLIYSLINVDAVTAVGLAFDFNMNPNVVYIADGKTYFWWYDTVAHKHITTEYGAEFISPQISLDDHRLHQSASADIIFAYIRNAKLCYRQQRDRYQIEYVLGDAKNQKLTQIGMSKNYRFQFRTVFDWRNE
;
A
#
# COMPACT_ATOMS: atom_id res chain seq x y z
N MET A 1 14.54 -1.40 5.49
CA MET A 1 15.45 -1.27 4.31
C MET A 1 14.89 -0.10 3.52
N SER A 2 15.53 1.07 3.59
CA SER A 2 15.06 2.24 2.86
C SER A 2 15.01 1.96 1.34
N LEU A 3 14.00 2.53 0.67
CA LEU A 3 13.98 2.63 -0.78
C LEU A 3 15.31 3.22 -1.29
N PRO A 4 15.75 2.86 -2.51
CA PRO A 4 17.07 3.27 -3.01
C PRO A 4 17.25 4.79 -2.87
N GLU A 5 18.35 5.23 -2.26
CA GLU A 5 18.66 6.64 -1.97
C GLU A 5 18.64 7.53 -3.23
N GLU A 6 18.77 6.92 -4.42
CA GLU A 6 18.72 7.62 -5.71
C GLU A 6 17.36 7.59 -6.42
N ASN A 7 16.30 7.03 -5.81
CA ASN A 7 14.98 6.84 -6.46
C ASN A 7 15.06 6.08 -7.79
N LYS A 8 16.06 5.20 -7.96
CA LYS A 8 16.25 4.43 -9.18
C LYS A 8 15.88 2.97 -8.97
N LEU A 9 15.10 2.43 -9.91
CA LEU A 9 14.89 0.99 -10.00
C LEU A 9 16.18 0.28 -10.42
N SER A 10 16.29 -1.00 -10.05
CA SER A 10 17.33 -1.89 -10.59
C SER A 10 17.23 -1.96 -12.11
N SER A 11 18.37 -1.91 -12.81
CA SER A 11 18.46 -2.07 -14.26
C SER A 11 18.21 -3.50 -14.75
N LYS A 12 18.21 -4.48 -13.84
CA LYS A 12 17.85 -5.88 -14.11
C LYS A 12 16.60 -6.26 -13.33
N SER A 13 15.60 -6.79 -14.05
CA SER A 13 14.42 -7.39 -13.43
C SER A 13 14.81 -8.69 -12.73
N ALA A 14 14.47 -8.81 -11.46
CA ALA A 14 14.61 -10.03 -10.66
C ALA A 14 13.24 -10.37 -10.06
N PRO A 15 12.33 -10.97 -10.84
CA PRO A 15 10.99 -11.28 -10.38
C PRO A 15 11.09 -12.31 -9.24
N MET A 16 10.59 -11.93 -8.06
CA MET A 16 10.58 -12.78 -6.88
C MET A 16 9.17 -12.79 -6.28
N ASN A 17 8.89 -13.84 -5.51
CA ASN A 17 7.62 -13.93 -4.81
C ASN A 17 7.55 -12.89 -3.68
N PHE A 18 6.42 -12.19 -3.60
CA PHE A 18 6.06 -11.34 -2.46
C PHE A 18 5.91 -12.18 -1.18
N LEU A 19 6.02 -11.53 -0.02
CA LEU A 19 5.74 -12.14 1.28
C LEU A 19 4.27 -12.52 1.47
N VAL A 20 3.38 -11.81 0.77
CA VAL A 20 1.93 -12.04 0.74
C VAL A 20 1.51 -12.63 -0.59
N ARG A 21 0.26 -13.10 -0.66
CA ARG A 21 -0.33 -13.64 -1.90
C ARG A 21 -0.30 -12.59 -3.01
N LEU A 22 -0.20 -13.04 -4.26
CA LEU A 22 -0.31 -12.15 -5.40
C LEU A 22 -1.69 -11.49 -5.43
N ARG A 23 -1.69 -10.17 -5.60
CA ARG A 23 -2.92 -9.40 -5.78
C ARG A 23 -3.40 -9.54 -7.23
N ASN A 24 -4.52 -10.23 -7.41
CA ASN A 24 -5.15 -10.46 -8.71
C ASN A 24 -6.54 -9.83 -8.82
N GLU A 25 -7.09 -9.34 -7.71
CA GLU A 25 -8.44 -8.76 -7.62
C GLU A 25 -8.32 -7.33 -7.07
N GLN A 26 -8.97 -6.35 -7.70
CA GLN A 26 -8.79 -4.95 -7.33
C GLN A 26 -9.42 -4.64 -5.96
N LEU A 27 -10.52 -5.31 -5.62
CA LEU A 27 -11.24 -5.15 -4.36
C LEU A 27 -10.71 -6.03 -3.22
N ILE A 28 -9.55 -6.64 -3.40
CA ILE A 28 -8.90 -7.45 -2.36
C ILE A 28 -7.43 -7.07 -2.26
N ASP A 29 -6.93 -6.96 -1.04
CA ASP A 29 -5.50 -6.88 -0.78
C ASP A 29 -5.12 -7.69 0.46
N TYR A 30 -3.83 -7.98 0.61
CA TYR A 30 -3.29 -8.74 1.74
C TYR A 30 -2.03 -8.08 2.28
N GLU A 31 -1.94 -7.96 3.60
CA GLU A 31 -0.77 -7.38 4.26
C GLU A 31 -0.44 -8.16 5.53
N TRP A 32 0.85 -8.23 5.87
CA TRP A 32 1.30 -8.72 7.16
C TRP A 32 0.99 -7.73 8.28
N GLY A 33 0.41 -8.23 9.37
CA GLY A 33 0.14 -7.45 10.57
C GLY A 33 0.36 -8.24 11.86
N GLY A 34 0.18 -7.54 12.97
CA GLY A 34 0.16 -8.06 14.33
C GLY A 34 -1.11 -8.83 14.67
N SER A 35 -1.28 -9.10 15.97
CA SER A 35 -2.37 -9.93 16.48
C SER A 35 -3.73 -9.25 16.49
N ASP A 36 -3.76 -7.93 16.66
CA ASP A 36 -4.97 -7.08 16.61
C ASP A 36 -4.64 -5.62 16.21
N LEU A 37 -5.67 -4.82 15.93
CA LEU A 37 -5.52 -3.38 15.68
C LEU A 37 -5.01 -2.65 16.91
N GLN A 38 -4.13 -1.66 16.69
CA GLN A 38 -3.52 -0.87 17.77
C GLN A 38 -2.73 -1.70 18.79
N ASN A 39 -2.38 -2.95 18.45
CA ASN A 39 -1.60 -3.85 19.30
C ASN A 39 -0.31 -4.32 18.59
N PRO A 40 0.82 -3.63 18.80
CA PRO A 40 2.09 -3.99 18.17
C PRO A 40 2.97 -4.93 19.01
N GLN A 41 2.49 -5.46 20.14
CA GLN A 41 3.34 -6.15 21.14
C GLN A 41 4.13 -7.34 20.58
N GLU A 42 3.54 -8.06 19.62
CA GLU A 42 4.16 -9.24 18.98
C GLU A 42 4.88 -8.89 17.66
N GLY A 43 4.89 -7.62 17.27
CA GLY A 43 5.37 -7.15 15.97
C GLY A 43 4.36 -7.36 14.85
N LEU A 44 4.80 -7.15 13.61
CA LEU A 44 3.94 -7.07 12.42
C LEU A 44 3.94 -8.34 11.54
N ARG A 45 4.68 -9.37 11.91
CA ARG A 45 4.79 -10.63 11.15
C ARG A 45 4.05 -11.78 11.83
N ILE A 46 2.82 -11.52 12.29
CA ILE A 46 2.04 -12.48 13.10
C ILE A 46 0.92 -13.10 12.28
N LYS A 47 0.12 -12.29 11.59
CA LYS A 47 -0.98 -12.77 10.73
C LYS A 47 -0.99 -12.06 9.39
N ILE A 48 -1.57 -12.73 8.39
CA ILE A 48 -1.94 -12.09 7.13
C ILE A 48 -3.36 -11.56 7.27
N TRP A 49 -3.51 -10.26 7.12
CA TRP A 49 -4.80 -9.58 7.08
C TRP A 49 -5.24 -9.42 5.63
N ARG A 50 -6.52 -9.63 5.38
CA ARG A 50 -7.18 -9.39 4.10
C ARG A 50 -8.01 -8.12 4.17
N CYS A 51 -7.77 -7.19 3.25
CA CYS A 51 -8.64 -6.04 2.99
C CYS A 51 -9.64 -6.38 1.89
N PHE A 52 -10.89 -5.95 2.04
CA PHE A 52 -11.93 -6.16 1.05
C PHE A 52 -13.05 -5.11 1.15
N TYR A 53 -13.79 -4.93 0.06
CA TYR A 53 -14.94 -4.03 0.02
C TYR A 53 -16.25 -4.84 -0.06
N GLU A 54 -17.17 -4.56 0.86
CA GLU A 54 -18.48 -5.23 0.91
C GLU A 54 -19.52 -4.35 1.61
N GLY A 55 -20.71 -4.25 1.02
CA GLY A 55 -21.84 -3.55 1.66
C GLY A 55 -21.55 -2.06 1.92
N LYS A 56 -20.90 -1.38 0.96
CA LYS A 56 -20.51 0.05 1.06
C LYS A 56 -19.49 0.34 2.16
N LYS A 57 -18.71 -0.68 2.54
CA LYS A 57 -17.67 -0.58 3.56
C LYS A 57 -16.39 -1.22 3.10
N ILE A 58 -15.27 -0.56 3.36
CA ILE A 58 -13.95 -1.19 3.32
C ILE A 58 -13.73 -1.86 4.68
N LYS A 59 -13.41 -3.15 4.64
CA LYS A 59 -13.26 -4.03 5.80
C LYS A 59 -11.92 -4.73 5.77
N ILE A 60 -11.46 -5.18 6.93
CA ILE A 60 -10.29 -6.05 7.07
C ILE A 60 -10.60 -7.26 7.94
N THR A 61 -9.90 -8.36 7.70
CA THR A 61 -10.04 -9.58 8.50
C THR A 61 -8.75 -10.40 8.53
N ASP A 62 -8.46 -11.05 9.65
CA ASP A 62 -7.41 -12.08 9.76
C ASP A 62 -7.97 -13.51 9.60
N GLY A 63 -9.26 -13.65 9.28
CA GLY A 63 -10.01 -14.91 9.24
C GLY A 63 -10.85 -15.18 10.51
N ASN A 64 -10.51 -14.57 11.64
CA ASN A 64 -11.23 -14.70 12.91
C ASN A 64 -11.90 -13.38 13.33
N LEU A 65 -11.16 -12.27 13.26
CA LEU A 65 -11.61 -10.91 13.52
C LEU A 65 -12.04 -10.24 12.23
N ILE A 66 -13.08 -9.40 12.28
CA ILE A 66 -13.53 -8.58 11.15
C ILE A 66 -13.77 -7.16 11.64
N TYR A 67 -13.13 -6.19 10.98
CA TYR A 67 -13.31 -4.77 11.25
C TYR A 67 -13.87 -4.05 10.03
N SER A 68 -14.81 -3.12 10.25
CA SER A 68 -15.22 -2.14 9.23
C SER A 68 -14.45 -0.85 9.46
N LEU A 69 -13.70 -0.40 8.47
CA LEU A 69 -12.79 0.74 8.60
C LEU A 69 -13.41 2.04 8.07
N ILE A 70 -13.96 1.99 6.85
CA ILE A 70 -14.42 3.17 6.12
C ILE A 70 -15.79 2.87 5.51
N ASN A 71 -16.76 3.76 5.71
CA ASN A 71 -18.03 3.75 4.94
C ASN A 71 -17.83 4.61 3.69
N VAL A 72 -17.95 4.02 2.52
CA VAL A 72 -17.69 4.69 1.23
C VAL A 72 -18.43 3.96 0.13
N ASP A 73 -19.01 4.71 -0.80
CA ASP A 73 -19.74 4.16 -1.95
C ASP A 73 -18.81 3.93 -3.15
N ALA A 74 -19.27 3.10 -4.09
CA ALA A 74 -18.67 2.93 -5.42
C ALA A 74 -17.15 2.64 -5.43
N VAL A 75 -16.62 1.92 -4.42
CA VAL A 75 -15.21 1.52 -4.39
C VAL A 75 -14.93 0.49 -5.49
N THR A 76 -13.85 0.68 -6.24
CA THR A 76 -13.41 -0.20 -7.33
C THR A 76 -12.02 -0.81 -7.12
N ALA A 77 -11.22 -0.25 -6.21
CA ALA A 77 -9.94 -0.81 -5.80
C ALA A 77 -9.63 -0.50 -4.34
N VAL A 78 -8.90 -1.39 -3.66
CA VAL A 78 -8.38 -1.19 -2.29
C VAL A 78 -6.94 -1.67 -2.17
N GLY A 79 -6.16 -1.06 -1.28
CA GLY A 79 -4.86 -1.54 -0.81
C GLY A 79 -4.73 -1.32 0.69
N LEU A 80 -3.94 -2.14 1.38
CA LEU A 80 -3.80 -2.14 2.84
C LEU A 80 -2.33 -2.15 3.27
N ALA A 81 -2.01 -1.30 4.25
CA ALA A 81 -0.78 -1.36 5.02
C ALA A 81 -1.09 -1.20 6.52
N PHE A 82 -0.20 -1.68 7.38
CA PHE A 82 -0.20 -1.33 8.80
C PHE A 82 1.05 -0.53 9.14
N ASP A 83 0.92 0.46 10.02
CA ASP A 83 2.09 1.07 10.63
C ASP A 83 2.62 0.20 11.79
N PHE A 84 3.75 0.60 12.38
CA PHE A 84 4.35 -0.13 13.51
C PHE A 84 3.50 -0.19 14.76
N ASN A 85 2.45 0.63 14.87
CA ASN A 85 1.51 0.61 15.97
C ASN A 85 0.25 -0.17 15.63
N MET A 86 0.22 -0.92 14.51
CA MET A 86 -0.96 -1.63 14.03
C MET A 86 -2.15 -0.73 13.72
N ASN A 87 -1.91 0.52 13.31
CA ASN A 87 -2.95 1.34 12.69
C ASN A 87 -3.10 0.96 11.20
N PRO A 88 -4.33 0.67 10.73
CA PRO A 88 -4.57 0.38 9.32
C PRO A 88 -4.45 1.64 8.49
N ASN A 89 -3.86 1.52 7.30
CA ASN A 89 -3.72 2.57 6.30
C ASN A 89 -4.25 2.00 4.98
N VAL A 90 -5.17 2.71 4.34
CA VAL A 90 -5.94 2.18 3.20
C VAL A 90 -5.92 3.16 2.05
N VAL A 91 -5.43 2.70 0.90
CA VAL A 91 -5.65 3.39 -0.37
C VAL A 91 -6.85 2.77 -1.06
N TYR A 92 -7.66 3.59 -1.73
CA TYR A 92 -8.81 3.10 -2.46
C TYR A 92 -9.16 3.99 -3.65
N ILE A 93 -9.85 3.42 -4.62
CA ILE A 93 -10.49 4.17 -5.71
C ILE A 93 -11.99 4.17 -5.47
N ALA A 94 -12.60 5.35 -5.42
CA ALA A 94 -14.05 5.56 -5.41
C ALA A 94 -14.41 6.64 -6.44
N ASP A 95 -15.50 6.47 -7.17
CA ASP A 95 -15.95 7.43 -8.21
C ASP A 95 -14.83 7.85 -9.19
N GLY A 96 -13.94 6.90 -9.53
CA GLY A 96 -12.83 7.12 -10.45
C GLY A 96 -11.65 7.93 -9.88
N LYS A 97 -11.67 8.29 -8.60
CA LYS A 97 -10.60 9.04 -7.93
C LYS A 97 -9.88 8.21 -6.89
N THR A 98 -8.59 8.47 -6.71
CA THR A 98 -7.77 7.86 -5.68
C THR A 98 -7.84 8.64 -4.38
N TYR A 99 -8.04 7.91 -3.29
CA TYR A 99 -8.05 8.40 -1.93
C TYR A 99 -7.07 7.60 -1.07
N PHE A 100 -6.56 8.24 -0.04
CA PHE A 100 -5.73 7.60 0.97
C PHE A 100 -6.23 7.96 2.37
N TRP A 101 -6.69 6.95 3.09
CA TRP A 101 -7.06 7.03 4.50
C TRP A 101 -5.90 6.53 5.36
N TRP A 102 -5.25 7.43 6.09
CA TRP A 102 -4.01 7.17 6.81
C TRP A 102 -4.00 7.78 8.20
N TYR A 103 -3.23 7.19 9.11
CA TYR A 103 -3.12 7.67 10.48
C TYR A 103 -2.15 8.86 10.57
N ASP A 104 -2.67 10.04 10.86
CA ASP A 104 -1.87 11.24 11.07
C ASP A 104 -1.44 11.32 12.54
N THR A 105 -0.14 11.13 12.78
CA THR A 105 0.46 11.17 14.12
C THR A 105 0.44 12.56 14.77
N VAL A 106 0.30 13.64 14.00
CA VAL A 106 0.16 15.00 14.55
C VAL A 106 -1.28 15.23 14.99
N ALA A 107 -2.24 14.84 14.16
CA ALA A 107 -3.67 14.97 14.48
C ALA A 107 -4.18 13.84 15.41
N HIS A 108 -3.38 12.81 15.66
CA HIS A 108 -3.70 11.61 16.44
C HIS A 108 -4.97 10.90 15.98
N LYS A 109 -5.24 10.92 14.67
CA LYS A 109 -6.44 10.32 14.07
C LYS A 109 -6.20 9.93 12.63
N HIS A 110 -7.05 9.05 12.11
CA HIS A 110 -7.11 8.83 10.67
C HIS A 110 -7.70 10.04 9.95
N ILE A 111 -7.08 10.39 8.83
CA ILE A 111 -7.56 11.41 7.90
C ILE A 111 -7.61 10.84 6.48
N THR A 112 -8.46 11.41 5.64
CA THR A 112 -8.56 11.05 4.22
C THR A 112 -7.95 12.16 3.38
N THR A 113 -7.02 11.82 2.50
CA THR A 113 -6.50 12.69 1.45
C THR A 113 -7.05 12.24 0.10
N GLU A 114 -7.70 13.15 -0.64
CA GLU A 114 -8.07 12.94 -2.04
C GLU A 114 -6.88 13.35 -2.92
N TYR A 115 -6.46 12.45 -3.81
CA TYR A 115 -5.37 12.73 -4.76
C TYR A 115 -5.88 13.08 -6.16
N GLY A 116 -6.99 12.47 -6.60
CA GLY A 116 -7.57 12.73 -7.93
C GLY A 116 -7.58 11.50 -8.84
N ALA A 117 -8.05 11.69 -10.07
CA ALA A 117 -8.23 10.62 -11.06
C ALA A 117 -6.95 10.25 -11.81
N GLU A 118 -5.96 11.15 -11.82
CA GLU A 118 -4.67 10.98 -12.47
C GLU A 118 -3.71 10.05 -11.71
N PHE A 119 -4.04 9.73 -10.45
CA PHE A 119 -3.27 8.84 -9.58
C PHE A 119 -3.79 7.41 -9.76
N ILE A 120 -3.38 6.75 -10.84
CA ILE A 120 -3.98 5.47 -11.22
C ILE A 120 -3.29 4.29 -10.54
N SER A 121 -4.06 3.21 -10.32
CA SER A 121 -3.58 1.93 -9.78
C SER A 121 -2.85 2.02 -8.42
N PRO A 122 -3.41 2.73 -7.42
CA PRO A 122 -2.75 2.96 -6.14
C PRO A 122 -2.51 1.66 -5.38
N GLN A 123 -1.27 1.46 -4.91
CA GLN A 123 -0.84 0.36 -4.04
C GLN A 123 -0.19 0.92 -2.78
N ILE A 124 -0.25 0.17 -1.69
CA ILE A 124 0.38 0.56 -0.42
C ILE A 124 0.96 -0.69 0.26
N SER A 125 2.08 -0.57 0.94
CA SER A 125 2.66 -1.62 1.80
C SER A 125 3.72 -1.01 2.71
N LEU A 126 3.98 -1.65 3.85
CA LEU A 126 5.12 -1.30 4.71
C LEU A 126 6.41 -1.82 4.08
N ASP A 127 7.45 -0.97 4.02
CA ASP A 127 8.71 -1.35 3.38
C ASP A 127 9.48 -2.45 4.13
N ASP A 128 9.35 -2.50 5.46
CA ASP A 128 10.06 -3.45 6.31
C ASP A 128 9.28 -3.82 7.59
N HIS A 129 8.68 -5.01 7.63
CA HIS A 129 7.95 -5.50 8.79
C HIS A 129 8.82 -6.04 9.94
N ARG A 130 10.16 -5.92 9.87
CA ARG A 130 11.06 -6.43 10.94
C ARG A 130 11.08 -5.48 12.13
N LEU A 131 10.88 -6.02 13.34
CA LEU A 131 10.82 -5.25 14.58
C LEU A 131 12.07 -4.37 14.81
N HIS A 132 13.27 -4.87 14.50
CA HIS A 132 14.53 -4.12 14.63
C HIS A 132 14.73 -3.01 13.59
N GLN A 133 13.86 -2.89 12.59
CA GLN A 133 13.92 -1.88 11.52
C GLN A 133 12.87 -0.77 11.70
N SER A 134 12.09 -0.80 12.80
CA SER A 134 10.94 0.08 13.06
C SER A 134 11.25 1.58 12.91
N ALA A 135 12.43 2.02 13.34
CA ALA A 135 12.84 3.43 13.25
C ALA A 135 13.06 3.91 11.80
N SER A 136 13.33 2.99 10.87
CA SER A 136 13.65 3.30 9.47
C SER A 136 12.54 2.94 8.50
N ALA A 137 11.52 2.23 8.97
CA ALA A 137 10.47 1.71 8.12
C ALA A 137 9.39 2.75 7.85
N ASP A 138 8.88 2.70 6.63
CA ASP A 138 7.89 3.63 6.10
C ASP A 138 6.82 2.86 5.35
N ILE A 139 5.57 3.25 5.57
CA ILE A 139 4.52 2.88 4.62
C ILE A 139 4.76 3.63 3.31
N ILE A 140 4.85 2.87 2.23
CA ILE A 140 5.03 3.39 0.87
C ILE A 140 3.69 3.39 0.17
N PHE A 141 3.26 4.56 -0.30
CA PHE A 141 2.10 4.73 -1.17
C PHE A 141 2.58 4.96 -2.60
N ALA A 142 2.34 4.01 -3.49
CA ALA A 142 2.78 4.06 -4.89
C ALA A 142 1.61 4.03 -5.87
N TYR A 143 1.80 4.63 -7.03
CA TYR A 143 0.80 4.77 -8.08
C TYR A 143 1.49 5.09 -9.40
N ILE A 144 0.73 5.06 -10.49
CA ILE A 144 1.18 5.60 -11.77
C ILE A 144 0.52 6.96 -11.98
N ARG A 145 1.29 7.94 -12.47
CA ARG A 145 0.79 9.27 -12.83
C ARG A 145 1.59 9.79 -14.02
N ASN A 146 0.92 10.32 -15.05
CA ASN A 146 1.54 10.84 -16.26
C ASN A 146 2.57 9.87 -16.88
N ALA A 147 2.17 8.60 -17.03
CA ALA A 147 3.02 7.50 -17.52
C ALA A 147 4.31 7.28 -16.71
N LYS A 148 4.36 7.68 -15.43
CA LYS A 148 5.49 7.44 -14.54
C LYS A 148 5.08 6.64 -13.31
N LEU A 149 5.94 5.74 -12.86
CA LEU A 149 5.80 5.11 -11.55
C LEU A 149 6.27 6.11 -10.49
N CYS A 150 5.37 6.46 -9.58
CA CYS A 150 5.60 7.40 -8.51
C CYS A 150 5.35 6.75 -7.14
N TYR A 151 5.96 7.31 -6.10
CA TYR A 151 5.61 6.98 -4.72
C TYR A 151 5.67 8.19 -3.80
N ARG A 152 5.04 8.03 -2.64
CA ARG A 152 5.05 8.91 -1.47
C ARG A 152 5.30 8.03 -0.25
N GLN A 153 5.90 8.59 0.80
CA GLN A 153 6.27 7.81 1.99
C GLN A 153 5.80 8.47 3.29
N GLN A 154 5.67 7.65 4.33
CA GLN A 154 5.14 8.04 5.63
C GLN A 154 5.98 9.12 6.33
N ARG A 155 7.33 9.03 6.28
CA ARG A 155 8.23 10.03 6.88
C ARG A 155 8.00 11.46 6.39
N ASP A 156 7.60 11.62 5.13
CA ASP A 156 7.28 12.94 4.54
C ASP A 156 5.80 13.30 4.66
N ARG A 157 5.04 12.54 5.48
CA ARG A 157 3.59 12.67 5.63
C ARG A 157 2.87 12.67 4.28
N TYR A 158 3.43 11.93 3.32
CA TYR A 158 2.99 11.82 1.94
C TYR A 158 2.91 13.15 1.16
N GLN A 159 3.59 14.21 1.59
CA GLN A 159 3.54 15.52 0.92
C GLN A 159 4.45 15.58 -0.31
N ILE A 160 5.54 14.82 -0.31
CA ILE A 160 6.53 14.80 -1.39
C ILE A 160 6.28 13.60 -2.30
N GLU A 161 6.27 13.84 -3.62
CA GLU A 161 6.21 12.81 -4.66
C GLU A 161 7.59 12.53 -5.22
N TYR A 162 7.92 11.24 -5.29
CA TYR A 162 9.14 10.74 -5.88
C TYR A 162 8.82 9.94 -7.14
N VAL A 163 9.61 10.15 -8.18
CA VAL A 163 9.49 9.46 -9.47
C VAL A 163 10.54 8.36 -9.55
N LEU A 164 10.11 7.11 -9.80
CA LEU A 164 10.98 5.94 -9.92
C LEU A 164 11.39 5.62 -11.37
N GLY A 165 10.56 6.00 -12.34
CA GLY A 165 10.83 5.75 -13.75
C GLY A 165 9.59 5.80 -14.65
N ASP A 166 9.82 5.49 -15.92
CA ASP A 166 8.77 5.35 -16.93
C ASP A 166 7.89 4.13 -16.63
N ALA A 167 6.59 4.31 -16.76
CA ALA A 167 5.55 3.31 -16.60
C ALA A 167 4.50 3.40 -17.71
N LYS A 168 4.89 3.89 -18.89
CA LYS A 168 4.05 3.89 -20.08
C LYS A 168 3.58 2.48 -20.41
N ASN A 169 2.29 2.38 -20.71
CA ASN A 169 1.57 1.13 -20.96
C ASN A 169 1.68 0.13 -19.80
N GLN A 170 1.88 0.60 -18.57
CA GLN A 170 1.93 -0.24 -17.37
C GLN A 170 0.75 0.07 -16.44
N LYS A 171 0.37 -0.94 -15.66
CA LYS A 171 -0.50 -0.81 -14.50
C LYS A 171 0.21 -1.37 -13.28
N LEU A 172 0.21 -0.62 -12.17
CA LEU A 172 0.76 -1.11 -10.91
C LEU A 172 -0.25 -2.06 -10.26
N THR A 173 0.18 -3.29 -9.96
CA THR A 173 -0.74 -4.33 -9.46
C THR A 173 -0.47 -4.72 -8.02
N GLN A 174 0.78 -4.59 -7.59
CA GLN A 174 1.21 -4.94 -6.24
C GLN A 174 2.53 -4.25 -5.91
N ILE A 175 2.68 -3.85 -4.66
CA ILE A 175 3.98 -3.49 -4.08
C ILE A 175 4.16 -4.26 -2.78
N GLY A 176 5.38 -4.28 -2.26
CA GLY A 176 5.65 -4.88 -0.96
C GLY A 176 6.98 -5.60 -0.92
N MET A 177 7.28 -6.14 0.26
CA MET A 177 8.49 -6.90 0.50
C MET A 177 8.43 -8.29 -0.16
N SER A 178 9.53 -8.66 -0.81
CA SER A 178 9.78 -10.00 -1.34
C SER A 178 10.36 -10.94 -0.29
N LYS A 179 10.37 -12.25 -0.57
CA LYS A 179 10.96 -13.27 0.30
C LYS A 179 12.46 -13.10 0.59
N ASN A 180 13.18 -12.31 -0.21
CA ASN A 180 14.59 -11.97 0.00
C ASN A 180 14.78 -10.59 0.64
N TYR A 181 13.74 -10.05 1.28
CA TYR A 181 13.79 -8.76 1.99
C TYR A 181 14.12 -7.56 1.12
N ARG A 182 13.70 -7.57 -0.15
CA ARG A 182 13.73 -6.39 -1.03
C ARG A 182 12.32 -5.90 -1.28
N PHE A 183 12.09 -4.61 -1.19
CA PHE A 183 10.84 -3.99 -1.62
C PHE A 183 10.73 -4.01 -3.15
N GLN A 184 9.57 -4.39 -3.67
CA GLN A 184 9.36 -4.59 -5.11
C GLN A 184 8.07 -3.93 -5.58
N PHE A 185 8.06 -3.58 -6.87
CA PHE A 185 6.91 -3.05 -7.59
C PHE A 185 6.58 -4.01 -8.72
N ARG A 186 5.35 -4.52 -8.77
CA ARG A 186 4.87 -5.39 -9.83
C ARG A 186 3.95 -4.61 -10.75
N THR A 187 4.36 -4.48 -12.00
CA THR A 187 3.53 -3.94 -13.06
C THR A 187 3.08 -5.02 -14.03
N VAL A 188 1.98 -4.76 -14.73
CA VAL A 188 1.52 -5.54 -15.88
C VAL A 188 1.25 -4.59 -17.03
N PHE A 189 1.32 -5.09 -18.25
CA PHE A 189 0.98 -4.29 -19.42
C PHE A 189 -0.50 -3.85 -19.38
N ASP A 190 -0.75 -2.59 -19.65
CA ASP A 190 -2.08 -1.99 -19.77
C ASP A 190 -2.08 -0.94 -20.89
N TRP A 191 -2.75 -1.26 -22.00
CA TRP A 191 -2.83 -0.42 -23.18
C TRP A 191 -3.57 0.91 -22.94
N ARG A 192 -4.28 1.06 -21.82
CA ARG A 192 -5.06 2.27 -21.50
C ARG A 192 -4.22 3.41 -20.94
N ASN A 193 -2.94 3.17 -20.66
CA ASN A 193 -2.02 4.12 -20.04
C ASN A 193 -0.91 4.54 -21.03
N GLU A 194 -1.30 5.23 -22.11
CA GLU A 194 -0.38 5.74 -23.15
C GLU A 194 0.35 7.04 -22.78
#